data_AF-A0A6L7SUZ0-F1
#
_entry.id   AF-A0A6L7SUZ0-F1
#
_cell.length_a   1.000
_cell.length_b   1.000
_cell.length_c   1.000
_cell.angle_alpha   90.00
_cell.angle_beta   90.00
_cell.angle_gamma   90.00
#
_symmetry.space_group_name_H-M   'P 1'
#
loop_
_entity.id
_entity.type
_entity.pdbx_description
1 polymer ?
#
loop_
_entity_poly.entity_id
_entity_poly.type
_entity_poly.pdbx_seq_one_letter_code
_entity_poly.pdbx_strand_id
1 'polypeptide(L)'
;LQEVDIPDWQGLKHSEIQDKSPTLLQAFHESPGKFEIYSDGELRRPLFDLYQRVCGFMGERISRSKSRILVVSHLGTSQALINVALGLTESNHHCIQQSQCAVSRLEFRATGNAELTRLNDTGHLGQPLPKIKSQKNGVRVIFLGFADRANLQGLDFSILNAEEDSVWIENGLDAEGLALPLKPAVFSIGIDGLDKSLAERIKQLRMHGNHVSTLLIATRSASLTKIAESLFGIPQALMASVHNSTEFSMVVHDSTEQARPIVQLLNNSIAGFLKQ
;
A
#
# COMPACT_ATOMS: atom_id res chain seq x y z
N LEU A 1 -5.07 -14.41 -18.35
CA LEU A 1 -4.98 -13.26 -17.42
C LEU A 1 -4.37 -12.08 -18.17
N GLN A 2 -5.08 -11.58 -19.18
CA GLN A 2 -4.67 -10.41 -19.96
C GLN A 2 -4.89 -9.13 -19.14
N GLU A 3 -4.17 -8.07 -19.49
CA GLU A 3 -4.30 -6.76 -18.85
C GLU A 3 -5.71 -6.16 -18.99
N VAL A 4 -6.00 -5.11 -18.20
CA VAL A 4 -7.17 -4.25 -18.44
C VAL A 4 -7.19 -3.78 -19.90
N ASP A 5 -8.36 -3.91 -20.53
CA ASP A 5 -8.53 -3.56 -21.93
C ASP A 5 -9.28 -2.23 -22.07
N ILE A 6 -8.55 -1.19 -22.49
CA ILE A 6 -9.09 0.15 -22.77
C ILE A 6 -8.60 0.56 -24.17
N PRO A 7 -9.32 0.19 -25.25
CA PRO A 7 -8.82 0.33 -26.63
C PRO A 7 -8.38 1.74 -26.99
N ASP A 8 -9.18 2.75 -26.61
CA ASP A 8 -8.90 4.16 -26.92
C ASP A 8 -7.59 4.67 -26.30
N TRP A 9 -7.06 3.96 -25.30
CA TRP A 9 -5.81 4.28 -24.62
C TRP A 9 -4.64 3.41 -25.07
N GLN A 10 -4.89 2.36 -25.85
CA GLN A 10 -3.82 1.47 -26.31
C GLN A 10 -2.83 2.20 -27.20
N GLY A 11 -1.53 2.00 -26.94
CA GLY A 11 -0.44 2.63 -27.68
C GLY A 11 -0.20 4.11 -27.35
N LEU A 12 -1.05 4.73 -26.52
CA LEU A 12 -0.86 6.11 -26.08
C LEU A 12 0.02 6.18 -24.83
N LYS A 13 0.83 7.23 -24.74
CA LYS A 13 1.51 7.63 -23.50
C LYS A 13 0.50 8.23 -22.54
N HIS A 14 0.83 8.16 -21.25
CA HIS A 14 0.02 8.80 -20.21
C HIS A 14 -0.25 10.29 -20.48
N SER A 15 0.75 11.05 -20.95
CA SER A 15 0.58 12.46 -21.31
C SER A 15 -0.44 12.64 -22.44
N GLU A 16 -0.43 11.77 -23.44
CA GLU A 16 -1.37 11.83 -24.56
C GLU A 16 -2.80 11.49 -24.12
N ILE A 17 -2.97 10.56 -23.17
CA ILE A 17 -4.27 10.25 -22.56
C ILE A 17 -4.78 11.44 -21.74
N GLN A 18 -3.89 12.05 -20.94
CA GLN A 18 -4.19 13.24 -20.14
C GLN A 18 -4.64 14.42 -21.02
N ASP A 19 -4.00 14.62 -22.17
CA ASP A 19 -4.35 15.69 -23.11
C ASP A 19 -5.66 15.39 -23.86
N LYS A 20 -5.85 14.15 -24.31
CA LYS A 20 -7.05 13.76 -25.08
C LYS A 20 -8.32 13.66 -24.24
N SER A 21 -8.22 13.16 -23.00
CA SER A 21 -9.39 12.82 -22.19
C SER A 21 -9.11 12.97 -20.70
N PRO A 22 -8.82 14.20 -20.22
CA PRO A 22 -8.46 14.45 -18.82
C PRO A 22 -9.55 14.00 -17.84
N THR A 23 -10.83 14.23 -18.18
CA THR A 23 -11.98 13.84 -17.34
C THR A 23 -12.12 12.33 -17.22
N LEU A 24 -11.89 11.57 -18.29
CA LEU A 24 -11.95 10.11 -18.25
C LEU A 24 -10.78 9.54 -17.43
N LEU A 25 -9.58 10.09 -17.62
CA LEU A 25 -8.41 9.69 -16.84
C LEU A 25 -8.61 9.99 -15.34
N GLN A 26 -9.17 11.16 -15.02
CA GLN A 26 -9.55 11.51 -13.65
C GLN A 26 -10.57 10.51 -13.09
N ALA A 27 -11.65 10.22 -13.83
CA ALA A 27 -12.66 9.24 -13.40
C ALA A 27 -12.07 7.84 -13.17
N PHE A 28 -11.14 7.41 -14.03
CA PHE A 28 -10.44 6.12 -13.89
C PHE A 28 -9.64 6.04 -12.59
N HIS A 29 -9.01 7.14 -12.16
CA HIS A 29 -8.22 7.17 -10.94
C HIS A 29 -9.06 7.41 -9.67
N GLU A 30 -10.00 8.36 -9.70
CA GLU A 30 -10.79 8.78 -8.53
C GLU A 30 -11.92 7.80 -8.20
N SER A 31 -12.56 7.27 -9.24
CA SER A 31 -13.76 6.43 -9.15
C SER A 31 -13.66 5.19 -10.05
N PRO A 32 -12.61 4.35 -9.89
CA PRO A 32 -12.36 3.21 -10.76
C PRO A 32 -13.55 2.25 -10.88
N GLY A 33 -14.33 2.06 -9.81
CA GLY A 33 -15.50 1.18 -9.85
C GLY A 33 -16.73 1.72 -10.60
N LYS A 34 -16.73 3.02 -10.91
CA LYS A 34 -17.73 3.69 -11.74
C LYS A 34 -17.16 4.11 -13.09
N PHE A 35 -15.93 3.70 -13.41
CA PHE A 35 -15.30 4.08 -14.66
C PHE A 35 -15.99 3.38 -15.83
N GLU A 36 -16.48 4.19 -16.76
CA GLU A 36 -17.10 3.76 -18.01
C GLU A 36 -16.47 4.56 -19.14
N ILE A 37 -16.33 3.92 -20.30
CA ILE A 37 -15.79 4.54 -21.51
C ILE A 37 -16.61 4.10 -22.71
N TYR A 38 -16.94 5.02 -23.60
CA TYR A 38 -17.62 4.71 -24.85
C TYR A 38 -16.57 4.51 -25.94
N SER A 39 -16.43 3.28 -26.44
CA SER A 39 -15.39 2.89 -27.39
C SER A 39 -16.00 1.89 -28.37
N ASP A 40 -15.64 1.98 -29.65
CA ASP A 40 -16.18 1.15 -30.74
C ASP A 40 -17.72 1.14 -30.85
N GLY A 41 -18.38 2.23 -30.46
CA GLY A 41 -19.85 2.35 -30.54
C GLY A 41 -20.62 1.71 -29.38
N GLU A 42 -19.93 1.24 -28.34
CA GLU A 42 -20.55 0.64 -27.17
C GLU A 42 -20.00 1.22 -25.85
N LEU A 43 -20.84 1.23 -24.81
CA LEU A 43 -20.43 1.59 -23.46
C LEU A 43 -19.71 0.39 -22.82
N ARG A 44 -18.47 0.60 -22.37
CA ARG A 44 -17.63 -0.42 -21.75
C ARG A 44 -17.33 -0.09 -20.30
N ARG A 45 -17.12 -1.14 -19.49
CA ARG A 45 -16.73 -1.03 -18.06
C ARG A 45 -15.44 -1.83 -17.80
N PRO A 46 -14.27 -1.36 -18.28
CA PRO A 46 -13.06 -2.18 -18.34
C PRO A 46 -12.61 -2.81 -17.03
N LEU A 47 -12.71 -2.07 -15.91
CA LEU A 47 -12.34 -2.59 -14.60
C LEU A 47 -13.36 -3.59 -14.07
N PHE A 48 -14.65 -3.38 -14.31
CA PHE A 48 -15.68 -4.35 -13.96
C PHE A 48 -15.45 -5.67 -14.71
N ASP A 49 -15.22 -5.60 -16.03
CA ASP A 49 -14.95 -6.78 -16.87
C ASP A 49 -13.68 -7.52 -16.43
N LEU A 50 -12.62 -6.78 -16.08
CA LEU A 50 -11.40 -7.33 -15.52
C LEU A 50 -11.68 -8.10 -14.22
N TYR A 51 -12.43 -7.51 -13.29
CA TYR A 51 -12.72 -8.14 -12.00
C TYR A 51 -13.59 -9.37 -12.15
N GLN A 52 -14.59 -9.35 -13.04
CA GLN A 52 -15.37 -10.55 -13.35
C GLN A 52 -14.49 -11.70 -13.84
N ARG A 53 -13.58 -11.41 -14.79
CA ARG A 53 -12.62 -12.39 -15.32
C ARG A 53 -11.69 -12.94 -14.23
N VAL A 54 -11.20 -12.07 -13.35
CA VAL A 54 -10.35 -12.45 -12.22
C VAL A 54 -11.12 -13.32 -11.23
N CYS A 55 -12.35 -12.97 -10.86
CA CYS A 55 -13.21 -13.77 -9.99
C CYS A 55 -13.44 -15.19 -10.54
N GLY A 56 -13.72 -15.32 -11.85
CA GLY A 56 -13.85 -16.62 -12.50
C GLY A 56 -12.57 -17.45 -12.41
N PHE A 57 -11.42 -16.84 -12.73
CA PHE A 57 -10.12 -17.51 -12.59
C PHE A 57 -9.83 -17.96 -11.15
N MET A 58 -10.12 -17.11 -10.16
CA MET A 58 -9.92 -17.41 -8.75
C MET A 58 -10.76 -18.62 -8.33
N GLY A 59 -12.05 -18.64 -8.65
CA GLY A 59 -12.96 -19.74 -8.30
C GLY A 59 -12.58 -21.06 -8.99
N GLU A 60 -12.19 -21.02 -10.26
CA GLU A 60 -11.89 -22.23 -11.04
C GLU A 60 -10.52 -22.82 -10.73
N ARG A 61 -9.50 -21.96 -10.53
CA ARG A 61 -8.09 -22.38 -10.49
C ARG A 61 -7.47 -22.29 -9.11
N ILE A 62 -7.77 -21.23 -8.36
CA ILE A 62 -7.13 -21.00 -7.05
C ILE A 62 -7.87 -21.75 -5.96
N SER A 63 -9.18 -21.53 -5.79
CA SER A 63 -9.97 -22.11 -4.70
C SER A 63 -10.03 -23.63 -4.69
N ARG A 64 -9.74 -24.29 -5.83
CA ARG A 64 -9.74 -25.75 -5.98
C ARG A 64 -8.36 -26.37 -5.83
N SER A 65 -7.31 -25.56 -5.82
CA SER A 65 -5.93 -26.05 -5.76
C SER A 65 -5.50 -26.34 -4.32
N LYS A 66 -4.77 -27.43 -4.14
CA LYS A 66 -4.04 -27.73 -2.90
C LYS A 66 -2.53 -27.45 -3.00
N SER A 67 -2.10 -26.94 -4.15
CA SER A 67 -0.70 -26.69 -4.48
C SER A 67 -0.39 -25.19 -4.50
N ARG A 68 0.88 -24.86 -4.33
CA ARG A 68 1.38 -23.49 -4.55
C ARG A 68 1.29 -23.15 -6.03
N ILE A 69 0.65 -22.01 -6.34
CA ILE A 69 0.48 -21.50 -7.71
C ILE A 69 1.30 -20.22 -7.85
N LEU A 70 2.11 -20.16 -8.90
CA LEU A 70 2.72 -18.92 -9.36
C LEU A 70 1.85 -18.33 -10.47
N VAL A 71 1.47 -17.07 -10.33
CA VAL A 71 0.76 -16.32 -11.35
C VAL A 71 1.68 -15.21 -11.85
N VAL A 72 1.95 -15.19 -13.15
CA VAL A 72 2.66 -14.11 -13.83
C VAL A 72 1.64 -13.33 -14.67
N SER A 73 1.51 -12.04 -14.42
CA SER A 73 0.50 -11.20 -15.07
C SER A 73 0.96 -9.75 -15.19
N HIS A 74 0.03 -8.85 -15.47
CA HIS A 74 0.25 -7.44 -15.72
C HIS A 74 -0.10 -6.59 -14.48
N LEU A 75 0.15 -5.28 -14.53
CA LEU A 75 -0.03 -4.37 -13.40
C LEU A 75 -1.47 -4.36 -12.89
N GLY A 76 -2.43 -4.02 -13.76
CA GLY A 76 -3.83 -3.89 -13.37
C GLY A 76 -4.43 -5.26 -13.01
N THR A 77 -4.08 -6.29 -13.76
CA THR A 77 -4.57 -7.65 -13.48
C THR A 77 -4.03 -8.20 -12.16
N SER A 78 -2.78 -7.91 -11.80
CA SER A 78 -2.21 -8.32 -10.51
C SER A 78 -2.88 -7.58 -9.34
N GLN A 79 -3.17 -6.27 -9.49
CA GLN A 79 -3.96 -5.53 -8.51
C GLN A 79 -5.35 -6.15 -8.33
N ALA A 80 -6.04 -6.47 -9.42
CA ALA A 80 -7.35 -7.11 -9.37
C ALA A 80 -7.31 -8.49 -8.70
N LEU A 81 -6.30 -9.32 -9.00
CA LEU A 81 -6.11 -10.63 -8.35
C LEU A 81 -5.96 -10.52 -6.83
N ILE A 82 -5.12 -9.59 -6.37
CA ILE A 82 -4.90 -9.35 -4.93
C ILE A 82 -6.17 -8.81 -4.29
N ASN A 83 -6.81 -7.82 -4.92
CA ASN A 83 -8.05 -7.22 -4.41
C ASN A 83 -9.16 -8.26 -4.26
N VAL A 84 -9.43 -9.06 -5.30
CA VAL A 84 -10.45 -10.11 -5.25
C VAL A 84 -10.15 -11.15 -4.18
N ALA A 85 -8.90 -11.58 -4.05
CA ALA A 85 -8.51 -12.53 -3.00
C ALA A 85 -8.77 -11.99 -1.58
N LEU A 86 -8.65 -10.68 -1.38
CA LEU A 86 -8.91 -9.99 -0.12
C LEU A 86 -10.38 -9.55 0.05
N GLY A 87 -11.27 -9.89 -0.88
CA GLY A 87 -12.68 -9.48 -0.85
C GLY A 87 -12.92 -8.01 -1.21
N LEU A 88 -11.96 -7.36 -1.85
CA LEU A 88 -12.07 -5.99 -2.36
C LEU A 88 -12.60 -5.94 -3.79
N THR A 89 -13.15 -4.80 -4.17
CA THR A 89 -13.79 -4.60 -5.49
C THR A 89 -12.93 -3.73 -6.40
N GLU A 90 -13.41 -3.50 -7.63
CA GLU A 90 -12.84 -2.57 -8.59
C GLU A 90 -12.75 -1.14 -8.06
N SER A 91 -13.54 -0.80 -7.04
CA SER A 91 -13.45 0.49 -6.36
C SER A 91 -12.13 0.69 -5.62
N ASN A 92 -11.38 -0.39 -5.36
CA ASN A 92 -10.08 -0.40 -4.70
C ASN A 92 -8.91 -0.65 -5.66
N HIS A 93 -9.13 -0.60 -6.99
CA HIS A 93 -8.13 -0.98 -7.99
C HIS A 93 -6.78 -0.31 -7.78
N HIS A 94 -6.81 1.00 -7.48
CA HIS A 94 -5.61 1.81 -7.30
C HIS A 94 -5.07 1.86 -5.85
N CYS A 95 -5.67 1.13 -4.90
CA CYS A 95 -5.23 1.14 -3.50
C CYS A 95 -3.87 0.44 -3.30
N ILE A 96 -3.44 -0.40 -4.23
CA ILE A 96 -2.22 -1.22 -4.09
C ILE A 96 -1.22 -0.84 -5.19
N GLN A 97 0.05 -0.62 -4.85
CA GLN A 97 1.09 -0.53 -5.87
C GLN A 97 1.52 -1.92 -6.35
N GLN A 98 1.78 -2.07 -7.64
CA GLN A 98 2.66 -3.14 -8.14
C GLN A 98 3.80 -2.52 -8.94
N SER A 99 5.03 -2.82 -8.54
CA SER A 99 6.27 -2.46 -9.20
C SER A 99 6.64 -3.56 -10.19
N GLN A 100 7.51 -3.23 -11.16
CA GLN A 100 8.02 -4.25 -12.08
C GLN A 100 8.78 -5.33 -11.31
N CYS A 101 8.59 -6.58 -11.71
CA CYS A 101 9.20 -7.76 -11.10
C CYS A 101 8.89 -7.95 -9.60
N ALA A 102 7.94 -7.19 -9.04
CA ALA A 102 7.59 -7.34 -7.64
C ALA A 102 6.86 -8.67 -7.38
N VAL A 103 7.08 -9.23 -6.19
CA VAL A 103 6.44 -10.46 -5.76
C VAL A 103 5.40 -10.15 -4.68
N SER A 104 4.18 -10.60 -4.88
CA SER A 104 3.13 -10.60 -3.87
C SER A 104 2.76 -12.05 -3.53
N ARG A 105 2.53 -12.35 -2.25
CA ARG A 105 2.23 -13.70 -1.74
C ARG A 105 0.96 -13.66 -0.93
N LEU A 106 0.01 -14.51 -1.29
CA LEU A 106 -1.21 -14.73 -0.53
C LEU A 106 -1.26 -16.17 -0.03
N GLU A 107 -1.74 -16.34 1.20
CA GLU A 107 -1.97 -17.62 1.84
C GLU A 107 -3.47 -17.80 2.05
N PHE A 108 -4.04 -18.83 1.42
CA PHE A 108 -5.47 -19.15 1.55
C PHE A 108 -5.66 -20.08 2.74
N ARG A 109 -6.40 -19.62 3.75
CA ARG A 109 -6.72 -20.40 4.95
C ARG A 109 -7.85 -21.38 4.65
N ALA A 110 -7.95 -22.43 5.47
CA ALA A 110 -9.04 -23.42 5.35
C ALA A 110 -10.45 -22.82 5.46
N THR A 111 -10.56 -21.65 6.10
CA THR A 111 -11.81 -20.86 6.21
C THR A 111 -12.19 -20.16 4.91
N GLY A 112 -11.37 -20.22 3.87
CA GLY A 112 -11.60 -19.59 2.56
C GLY A 112 -11.05 -18.18 2.43
N ASN A 113 -10.62 -17.55 3.53
CA ASN A 113 -10.04 -16.21 3.51
C ASN A 113 -8.58 -16.25 3.04
N ALA A 114 -8.19 -15.28 2.21
CA ALA A 114 -6.80 -15.06 1.86
C ALA A 114 -6.14 -14.08 2.85
N GLU A 115 -4.88 -14.33 3.15
CA GLU A 115 -4.02 -13.42 3.92
C GLU A 115 -2.82 -13.03 3.08
N LEU A 116 -2.51 -11.74 3.04
CA LEU A 116 -1.38 -11.22 2.29
C LEU A 116 -0.13 -11.33 3.16
N THR A 117 0.82 -12.15 2.77
CA THR A 117 2.08 -12.34 3.52
C THR A 117 3.26 -11.64 2.89
N ARG A 118 3.13 -11.20 1.63
CA ARG A 118 4.05 -10.29 0.93
C ARG A 118 3.22 -9.42 -0.02
N LEU A 119 3.53 -8.14 -0.15
CA LEU A 119 2.88 -7.28 -1.12
C LEU A 119 3.92 -6.38 -1.79
N ASN A 120 4.00 -6.48 -3.11
CA ASN A 120 4.90 -5.65 -3.90
C ASN A 120 6.38 -5.74 -3.45
N ASP A 121 6.81 -6.93 -3.01
CA ASP A 121 8.17 -7.16 -2.52
C ASP A 121 9.16 -7.06 -3.69
N THR A 122 10.06 -6.08 -3.60
CA THR A 122 11.13 -5.82 -4.57
C THR A 122 12.51 -5.96 -3.94
N GLY A 123 12.60 -6.53 -2.74
CA GLY A 123 13.86 -6.60 -2.02
C GLY A 123 14.92 -7.46 -2.70
N HIS A 124 14.51 -8.46 -3.48
CA HIS A 124 15.41 -9.23 -4.36
C HIS A 124 16.10 -8.37 -5.46
N LEU A 125 15.58 -7.17 -5.73
CA LEU A 125 16.18 -6.18 -6.64
C LEU A 125 17.08 -5.17 -5.91
N GLY A 126 17.35 -5.36 -4.61
CA GLY A 126 18.09 -4.42 -3.79
C GLY A 126 17.33 -3.11 -3.51
N GLN A 127 16.01 -3.12 -3.66
CA GLN A 127 15.15 -1.96 -3.38
C GLN A 127 14.34 -2.26 -2.12
N PRO A 128 14.81 -1.83 -0.93
CA PRO A 128 14.10 -2.09 0.32
C PRO A 128 12.74 -1.38 0.31
N LEU A 129 12.73 -0.11 -0.10
CA LEU A 129 11.49 0.66 -0.32
C LEU A 129 11.20 0.75 -1.82
N PRO A 130 10.01 0.32 -2.28
CA PRO A 130 9.67 0.46 -3.69
C PRO A 130 9.63 1.93 -4.10
N LYS A 131 10.09 2.22 -5.32
CA LYS A 131 10.02 3.57 -5.89
C LYS A 131 8.56 4.02 -5.98
N ILE A 132 8.31 5.24 -5.54
CA ILE A 132 7.01 5.88 -5.72
C ILE A 132 6.88 6.24 -7.21
N LYS A 133 5.78 5.81 -7.84
CA LYS A 133 5.56 5.99 -9.29
C LYS A 133 5.17 7.43 -9.66
N SER A 134 4.48 8.15 -8.79
CA SER A 134 4.15 9.57 -8.96
C SER A 134 5.23 10.46 -8.35
N GLN A 135 5.24 11.72 -8.77
CA GLN A 135 6.29 12.70 -8.51
C GLN A 135 6.63 12.84 -7.01
N LYS A 136 7.81 13.38 -6.72
CA LYS A 136 8.49 13.36 -5.41
C LYS A 136 7.77 14.16 -4.30
N ASN A 137 6.45 14.31 -4.28
CA ASN A 137 5.75 15.15 -3.31
C ASN A 137 4.69 14.35 -2.54
N GLY A 138 4.61 14.58 -1.23
CA GLY A 138 3.66 13.96 -0.32
C GLY A 138 4.33 13.29 0.87
N VAL A 139 3.59 12.44 1.57
CA VAL A 139 4.07 11.72 2.76
C VAL A 139 4.12 10.22 2.52
N ARG A 140 5.20 9.58 2.98
CA ARG A 140 5.32 8.13 3.12
C ARG A 140 5.15 7.79 4.59
N VAL A 141 4.10 7.06 4.93
CA VAL A 141 3.88 6.57 6.29
C VAL A 141 4.26 5.11 6.38
N ILE A 142 5.22 4.80 7.24
CA ILE A 142 5.59 3.43 7.58
C ILE A 142 4.88 3.07 8.89
N PHE A 143 3.99 2.10 8.84
CA PHE A 143 3.31 1.58 10.01
C PHE A 143 4.08 0.40 10.58
N LEU A 144 4.51 0.54 11.81
CA LEU A 144 5.15 -0.50 12.60
C LEU A 144 4.18 -0.95 13.70
N GLY A 145 3.51 -2.07 13.43
CA GLY A 145 2.59 -2.72 14.35
C GLY A 145 3.30 -3.67 15.29
N PHE A 146 2.92 -3.67 16.56
CA PHE A 146 3.41 -4.65 17.52
C PHE A 146 2.28 -5.16 18.42
N ALA A 147 2.39 -6.43 18.80
CA ALA A 147 1.56 -7.04 19.84
C ALA A 147 2.19 -6.86 21.23
N ASP A 148 3.52 -6.96 21.31
CA ASP A 148 4.33 -6.78 22.52
C ASP A 148 5.51 -5.85 22.20
N ARG A 149 5.90 -4.98 23.14
CA ARG A 149 7.08 -4.09 23.02
C ARG A 149 8.36 -4.88 22.76
N ALA A 150 8.46 -6.12 23.25
CA ALA A 150 9.60 -6.98 22.99
C ALA A 150 9.83 -7.23 21.49
N ASN A 151 8.77 -7.25 20.67
CA ASN A 151 8.86 -7.43 19.21
C ASN A 151 9.55 -6.27 18.48
N LEU A 152 9.77 -5.15 19.17
CA LEU A 152 10.39 -3.95 18.62
C LEU A 152 11.89 -3.85 18.96
N GLN A 153 12.39 -4.68 19.87
CA GLN A 153 13.80 -4.66 20.25
C GLN A 153 14.67 -5.20 19.12
N GLY A 154 15.80 -4.52 18.86
CA GLY A 154 16.73 -4.93 17.81
C GLY A 154 16.32 -4.52 16.40
N LEU A 155 15.26 -3.69 16.28
CA LEU A 155 14.90 -3.13 14.99
C LEU A 155 15.95 -2.10 14.54
N ASP A 156 16.46 -2.21 13.31
CA ASP A 156 17.36 -1.20 12.74
C ASP A 156 16.62 -0.23 11.79
N PHE A 157 16.70 1.04 12.15
CA PHE A 157 15.98 2.14 11.50
C PHE A 157 16.87 2.97 10.57
N SER A 158 17.98 2.39 10.09
CA SER A 158 18.92 3.02 9.16
C SER A 158 18.30 3.49 7.84
N ILE A 159 17.10 3.00 7.51
CA ILE A 159 16.34 3.46 6.35
C ILE A 159 15.73 4.85 6.54
N LEU A 160 15.63 5.35 7.77
CA LEU A 160 15.14 6.69 8.08
C LEU A 160 16.28 7.71 8.00
N ASN A 161 16.02 8.85 7.36
CA ASN A 161 16.89 10.01 7.44
C ASN A 161 16.68 10.72 8.78
N ALA A 162 17.69 10.66 9.65
CA ALA A 162 17.61 11.19 11.00
C ALA A 162 17.35 12.71 11.12
N GLU A 163 17.57 13.45 10.04
CA GLU A 163 17.37 14.90 10.02
C GLU A 163 16.01 15.31 9.43
N GLU A 164 15.42 14.48 8.58
CA GLU A 164 14.23 14.82 7.78
C GLU A 164 13.00 13.97 8.12
N ASP A 165 13.18 12.71 8.49
CA ASP A 165 12.09 11.75 8.63
C ASP A 165 11.49 11.74 10.04
N SER A 166 10.20 11.98 10.14
CA SER A 166 9.48 12.12 11.41
C SER A 166 9.13 10.77 12.04
N VAL A 167 9.01 10.72 13.37
CA VAL A 167 8.53 9.53 14.09
C VAL A 167 7.47 9.88 15.10
N TRP A 168 6.37 9.13 15.05
CA TRP A 168 5.30 9.16 16.02
C TRP A 168 5.23 7.82 16.75
N ILE A 169 5.14 7.90 18.08
CA ILE A 169 5.07 6.73 18.95
C ILE A 169 3.83 6.83 19.85
N GLU A 170 3.09 5.73 19.97
CA GLU A 170 2.00 5.59 20.93
C GLU A 170 2.52 5.59 22.38
N ASN A 171 1.82 6.29 23.29
CA ASN A 171 2.22 6.49 24.68
C ASN A 171 2.51 5.17 25.41
N GLY A 172 3.56 5.18 26.24
CA GLY A 172 4.09 3.97 26.92
C GLY A 172 5.24 3.29 26.16
N LEU A 173 5.56 3.75 24.96
CA LEU A 173 6.81 3.46 24.26
C LEU A 173 7.67 4.74 24.22
N ASP A 174 8.95 4.62 24.57
CA ASP A 174 9.95 5.67 24.39
C ASP A 174 10.82 5.39 23.15
N ALA A 175 11.42 6.44 22.59
CA ALA A 175 12.32 6.34 21.43
C ALA A 175 13.58 5.51 21.74
N GLU A 176 14.05 5.55 22.98
CA GLU A 176 15.21 4.77 23.46
C GLU A 176 14.94 3.27 23.36
N GLY A 177 13.74 2.81 23.71
CA GLY A 177 13.32 1.42 23.56
C GLY A 177 13.19 0.94 22.11
N LEU A 178 13.13 1.85 21.14
CA LEU A 178 13.21 1.55 19.71
C LEU A 178 14.63 1.75 19.14
N ALA A 179 15.62 2.14 19.94
CA ALA A 179 16.98 2.43 19.49
C ALA A 179 17.06 3.40 18.29
N LEU A 180 16.15 4.38 18.23
CA LEU A 180 16.05 5.31 17.10
C LEU A 180 17.18 6.35 17.11
N PRO A 181 17.94 6.53 16.00
CA PRO A 181 19.03 7.51 15.93
C PRO A 181 18.52 8.92 15.56
N LEU A 182 17.51 9.45 16.23
CA LEU A 182 16.78 10.66 15.79
C LEU A 182 16.92 11.88 16.72
N LYS A 183 16.83 13.09 16.15
CA LYS A 183 16.80 14.36 16.90
C LYS A 183 15.45 14.56 17.61
N PRO A 184 15.40 15.24 18.78
CA PRO A 184 14.15 15.44 19.54
C PRO A 184 13.02 16.14 18.77
N ALA A 185 13.33 17.09 17.87
CA ALA A 185 12.32 17.84 17.10
C ALA A 185 11.57 16.98 16.06
N VAL A 186 12.13 15.82 15.73
CA VAL A 186 11.62 14.88 14.72
C VAL A 186 10.64 13.88 15.36
N PHE A 187 10.59 13.87 16.69
CA PHE A 187 9.88 12.91 17.51
C PHE A 187 8.59 13.48 18.08
N SER A 188 7.54 12.65 18.21
CA SER A 188 6.29 13.00 18.87
C SER A 188 5.69 11.77 19.57
N ILE A 189 5.17 11.96 20.79
CA ILE A 189 4.45 10.93 21.55
C ILE A 189 2.98 11.32 21.58
N GLY A 190 2.11 10.40 21.18
CA GLY A 190 0.66 10.58 21.22
C GLY A 190 -0.02 9.62 22.20
N ILE A 191 -1.13 10.04 22.80
CA ILE A 191 -1.92 9.21 23.71
C ILE A 191 -2.89 8.37 22.87
N ASP A 192 -2.84 7.04 23.02
CA ASP A 192 -3.77 6.06 22.43
C ASP A 192 -4.25 6.38 20.99
N GLY A 193 -3.50 5.92 19.98
CA GLY A 193 -3.92 6.01 18.58
C GLY A 193 -4.23 7.43 18.08
N LEU A 194 -5.18 7.52 17.13
CA LEU A 194 -5.52 8.65 16.25
C LEU A 194 -5.75 10.02 16.95
N ASP A 195 -4.70 10.65 17.45
CA ASP A 195 -4.80 11.98 18.06
C ASP A 195 -4.79 13.11 17.01
N LYS A 196 -5.24 14.31 17.42
CA LYS A 196 -5.26 15.49 16.55
C LYS A 196 -3.87 15.89 16.08
N SER A 197 -2.84 15.67 16.90
CA SER A 197 -1.46 16.06 16.59
C SER A 197 -0.87 15.21 15.45
N LEU A 198 -1.19 13.91 15.40
CA LEU A 198 -0.77 13.00 14.34
C LEU A 198 -1.40 13.40 13.00
N ALA A 199 -2.70 13.68 13.00
CA ALA A 199 -3.40 14.13 11.80
C ALA A 199 -2.86 15.47 11.28
N GLU A 200 -2.61 16.44 12.18
CA GLU A 200 -2.00 17.73 11.84
C GLU A 200 -0.57 17.56 11.31
N ARG A 201 0.23 16.68 11.92
CA ARG A 201 1.60 16.39 11.49
C ARG A 201 1.63 15.76 10.09
N ILE A 202 0.77 14.78 9.81
CA ILE A 202 0.63 14.19 8.47
C ILE A 202 0.26 15.25 7.45
N LYS A 203 -0.69 16.13 7.78
CA LYS A 203 -1.08 17.25 6.92
C LYS A 203 0.10 18.20 6.66
N GLN A 204 0.89 18.53 7.68
CA GLN A 204 2.07 19.38 7.53
C GLN A 204 3.12 18.73 6.62
N LEU A 205 3.47 17.46 6.86
CA LEU A 205 4.45 16.72 6.04
C LEU A 205 3.98 16.57 4.60
N ARG A 206 2.68 16.32 4.38
CA ARG A 206 2.10 16.22 3.04
C ARG A 206 2.25 17.51 2.23
N MET A 207 2.17 18.66 2.89
CA MET A 207 2.26 19.98 2.26
C MET A 207 3.70 20.49 2.11
N HIS A 208 4.71 19.77 2.63
CA HIS A 208 6.08 20.26 2.69
C HIS A 208 6.92 19.83 1.48
N GLY A 209 7.09 20.75 0.53
CA GLY A 209 8.21 20.78 -0.42
C GLY A 209 8.11 19.85 -1.64
N ASN A 210 9.24 19.78 -2.37
CA ASN A 210 9.43 19.01 -3.60
C ASN A 210 9.99 17.59 -3.35
N HIS A 211 9.87 17.07 -2.12
CA HIS A 211 10.42 15.78 -1.70
C HIS A 211 9.39 15.00 -0.86
N VAL A 212 9.54 13.68 -0.82
CA VAL A 212 8.66 12.80 -0.04
C VAL A 212 9.19 12.74 1.38
N SER A 213 8.41 13.23 2.34
CA SER A 213 8.73 13.08 3.76
C SER A 213 8.36 11.68 4.25
N THR A 214 9.21 11.02 5.04
CA THR A 214 8.83 9.76 5.70
C THR A 214 8.34 10.02 7.13
N LEU A 215 7.27 9.36 7.53
CA LEU A 215 6.75 9.32 8.89
C LEU A 215 6.67 7.86 9.33
N LEU A 216 7.43 7.47 10.36
CA LEU A 216 7.22 6.19 11.04
C LEU A 216 6.14 6.35 12.11
N ILE A 217 5.16 5.45 12.12
CA ILE A 217 4.14 5.33 13.16
C ILE A 217 4.35 3.99 13.85
N ALA A 218 4.85 4.00 15.08
CA ALA A 218 4.96 2.81 15.91
C ALA A 218 3.77 2.76 16.89
N THR A 219 2.91 1.75 16.73
CA THR A 219 1.68 1.61 17.53
C THR A 219 1.27 0.15 17.67
N ARG A 220 0.46 -0.16 18.70
CA ARG A 220 -0.11 -1.49 18.88
C ARG A 220 -0.93 -1.89 17.65
N SER A 221 -0.88 -3.17 17.28
CA SER A 221 -1.58 -3.68 16.08
C SER A 221 -3.08 -3.36 16.08
N ALA A 222 -3.74 -3.35 17.25
CA ALA A 222 -5.15 -2.98 17.36
C ALA A 222 -5.43 -1.51 16.97
N SER A 223 -4.50 -0.60 17.26
CA SER A 223 -4.58 0.83 16.91
C SER A 223 -4.26 1.07 15.43
N LEU A 224 -3.39 0.24 14.85
CA LEU A 224 -2.87 0.39 13.50
C LEU A 224 -3.98 0.37 12.42
N THR A 225 -4.90 -0.61 12.45
CA THR A 225 -6.07 -0.63 11.53
C THR A 225 -6.85 0.68 11.63
N LYS A 226 -7.14 1.12 12.86
CA LYS A 226 -7.97 2.29 13.09
C LYS A 226 -7.33 3.56 12.53
N ILE A 227 -6.00 3.68 12.67
CA ILE A 227 -5.24 4.81 12.11
C ILE A 227 -5.21 4.75 10.58
N ALA A 228 -4.90 3.60 10.00
CA ALA A 228 -4.83 3.44 8.56
C ALA A 228 -6.18 3.67 7.86
N GLU A 229 -7.27 3.17 8.45
CA GLU A 229 -8.61 3.38 7.93
C GLU A 229 -9.04 4.84 8.08
N SER A 230 -8.87 5.43 9.26
CA SER A 230 -9.40 6.77 9.55
C SER A 230 -8.61 7.90 8.89
N LEU A 231 -7.29 7.77 8.72
CA LEU A 231 -6.45 8.81 8.09
C LEU A 231 -6.30 8.64 6.59
N PHE A 232 -6.29 7.38 6.11
CA PHE A 232 -5.92 7.08 4.74
C PHE A 232 -7.01 6.32 3.96
N GLY A 233 -8.12 5.96 4.61
CA GLY A 233 -9.21 5.21 3.98
C GLY A 233 -8.77 3.81 3.54
N ILE A 234 -7.75 3.23 4.17
CA ILE A 234 -7.25 1.91 3.79
C ILE A 234 -8.25 0.83 4.24
N PRO A 235 -8.72 -0.05 3.34
CA PRO A 235 -9.59 -1.15 3.69
C PRO A 235 -8.97 -2.06 4.76
N GLN A 236 -9.77 -2.41 5.78
CA GLN A 236 -9.34 -3.29 6.87
C GLN A 236 -8.76 -4.64 6.40
N ALA A 237 -9.24 -5.17 5.25
CA ALA A 237 -8.72 -6.41 4.68
C ALA A 237 -7.22 -6.33 4.33
N LEU A 238 -6.72 -5.16 3.92
CA LEU A 238 -5.29 -4.94 3.69
C LEU A 238 -4.52 -4.86 5.02
N MET A 239 -5.16 -4.37 6.08
CA MET A 239 -4.57 -4.22 7.41
C MET A 239 -4.41 -5.54 8.15
N ALA A 240 -5.37 -6.45 8.00
CA ALA A 240 -5.36 -7.76 8.65
C ALA A 240 -4.07 -8.54 8.40
N SER A 241 -3.48 -8.31 7.23
CA SER A 241 -2.25 -8.94 6.76
C SER A 241 -0.96 -8.44 7.44
N VAL A 242 -1.03 -7.31 8.14
CA VAL A 242 0.12 -6.63 8.78
C VAL A 242 0.06 -6.75 10.29
N HIS A 243 -1.13 -6.98 10.85
CA HIS A 243 -1.39 -6.94 12.29
C HIS A 243 -0.51 -7.85 13.15
N ASN A 244 -0.02 -8.96 12.61
CA ASN A 244 0.69 -9.97 13.40
C ASN A 244 2.08 -10.32 12.83
N SER A 245 2.58 -9.54 11.87
CA SER A 245 3.86 -9.82 11.25
C SER A 245 4.95 -8.89 11.80
N THR A 246 6.03 -9.47 12.31
CA THR A 246 7.29 -8.74 12.54
C THR A 246 8.15 -8.70 11.26
N GLU A 247 7.81 -9.50 10.26
CA GLU A 247 8.54 -9.57 9.00
C GLU A 247 8.19 -8.41 8.04
N PHE A 248 7.00 -7.80 8.19
CA PHE A 248 6.54 -6.72 7.31
C PHE A 248 6.03 -5.50 8.04
N SER A 249 6.34 -4.34 7.49
CA SER A 249 5.68 -3.07 7.81
C SER A 249 4.81 -2.61 6.66
N MET A 250 3.66 -1.99 6.96
CA MET A 250 2.85 -1.39 5.92
C MET A 250 3.40 -0.03 5.55
N VAL A 251 3.49 0.24 4.25
CA VAL A 251 3.86 1.56 3.75
C VAL A 251 2.67 2.14 3.02
N VAL A 252 2.22 3.31 3.48
CA VAL A 252 1.19 4.11 2.83
C VAL A 252 1.86 5.32 2.22
N HIS A 253 1.61 5.56 0.95
CA HIS A 253 2.01 6.79 0.29
C HIS A 253 0.77 7.65 0.03
N ASP A 254 0.71 8.81 0.66
CA ASP A 254 -0.34 9.82 0.44
C ASP A 254 0.26 11.02 -0.31
N SER A 255 0.04 11.05 -1.62
CA SER A 255 0.51 12.12 -2.50
C SER A 255 -0.50 13.26 -2.59
N THR A 256 -0.04 14.49 -2.84
CA THR A 256 -0.92 15.63 -3.14
C THR A 256 -1.58 15.52 -4.52
N GLU A 257 -1.03 14.71 -5.42
CA GLU A 257 -1.51 14.57 -6.82
C GLU A 257 -2.37 13.32 -7.05
N GLN A 258 -2.49 12.45 -6.04
CA GLN A 258 -3.33 11.26 -6.12
C GLN A 258 -4.57 11.42 -5.27
N ALA A 259 -5.69 10.93 -5.81
CA ALA A 259 -6.97 10.99 -5.12
C ALA A 259 -7.05 10.05 -3.91
N ARG A 260 -6.23 8.99 -3.90
CA ARG A 260 -6.22 7.97 -2.85
C ARG A 260 -4.81 7.56 -2.49
N PRO A 261 -4.54 7.25 -1.21
CA PRO A 261 -3.27 6.69 -0.82
C PRO A 261 -3.01 5.32 -1.43
N ILE A 262 -1.73 5.02 -1.64
CA ILE A 262 -1.25 3.76 -2.19
C ILE A 262 -0.59 2.93 -1.09
N VAL A 263 -0.93 1.64 -1.02
CA VAL A 263 -0.45 0.70 0.00
C VAL A 263 0.57 -0.28 -0.56
N GLN A 264 1.56 -0.61 0.27
CA GLN A 264 2.62 -1.60 0.01
C GLN A 264 3.04 -2.30 1.31
N LEU A 265 3.76 -3.43 1.20
CA LEU A 265 4.45 -4.04 2.34
C LEU A 265 5.96 -3.98 2.16
N LEU A 266 6.62 -3.46 3.18
CA LEU A 266 8.07 -3.39 3.33
C LEU A 266 8.57 -4.65 4.02
N ASN A 267 9.54 -5.34 3.43
CA ASN A 267 10.20 -6.45 4.08
C ASN A 267 11.23 -5.94 5.09
N ASN A 268 10.98 -6.18 6.37
CA ASN A 268 11.79 -5.69 7.47
C ASN A 268 13.21 -6.27 7.43
N SER A 269 13.40 -7.50 6.95
CA SER A 269 14.73 -8.13 6.85
C SER A 269 15.64 -7.50 5.80
N ILE A 270 15.07 -6.92 4.74
CA ILE A 270 15.83 -6.33 3.62
C ILE A 270 16.09 -4.84 3.85
N ALA A 271 15.19 -4.19 4.58
CA ALA A 271 15.27 -2.78 4.90
C ALA A 271 16.14 -2.46 6.13
N GLY A 272 16.88 -3.46 6.65
CA GLY A 272 17.74 -3.30 7.81
C GLY A 272 17.03 -3.49 9.15
N PHE A 273 15.71 -3.66 9.19
CA PHE A 273 14.96 -3.64 10.45
C PHE A 273 15.16 -4.84 11.36
N LEU A 274 15.83 -5.94 11.03
CA LEU A 274 16.12 -6.97 12.03
C LEU A 274 17.57 -7.42 11.84
N LYS A 275 18.42 -7.17 12.84
CA LYS A 275 19.68 -7.91 12.93
C LYS A 275 19.33 -9.40 13.10
N GLN A 276 20.00 -10.23 12.30
CA GLN A 276 20.00 -11.69 12.46
C GLN A 276 20.36 -12.10 13.89
#